data_AF-A0A6B2Z1W8-F1
#
_entry.id   AF-A0A6B2Z1W8-F1
#
_cell.length_a   1.000
_cell.length_b   1.000
_cell.length_c   1.000
_cell.angle_alpha   90.00
_cell.angle_beta   90.00
_cell.angle_gamma   90.00
#
_symmetry.space_group_name_H-M   'P 1'
#
loop_
_entity.id
_entity.type
_entity.pdbx_description
1 polymer ?
#
loop_
_entity_poly.entity_id
_entity_poly.type
_entity_poly.pdbx_seq_one_letter_code
_entity_poly.pdbx_strand_id
1 'polypeptide(L)'
;MWVRLAQHEDLPEAAFAAVVDGLLPGGEGFARGWQEDEFSQALPSLFGRVREQALRDRLIAASPRRLPDLIRQGVLGSRDVPAVLRCRPADGELLAALASHDVHRSLVLELLESLGQEDLLGVVLAAESPQPGSDLSRLPVAPEWLVDAVLRGGLRLMAAQLNAFATVNAEGRGRYWEPSGWPVWSTVGMVLERCPDRWLELTRNEGFGRVVQHVLMDCVETEKLSDEVLAACVPALALSEWAELPTPGKSQRERLRNIARRVVLHPRLAEMATSALHEATAYCVKEGSLLHAKKLRSFRPYEVMSLARDLALTSGDAKSLAKVCEAVAQLPRPTAVERPHPFDGPEPLAPKRLLSDDNRVSALASLAGNPHLKRRLVCDQLDHLHPAEIQWLRTYDVVPAWLREAAVLHKASPAQQEQEVPRLLTDEELDSCTDPEAVMQSWLDAVKDHQGSFFHQVEYAVIRSRHRTDALVRQVRAHIVLSYYDQPVAADALVRMCGGDPDRWNAVAEELASRSQDGYDESFGQFIDRMDDQVV
;
A
#
# COMPACT_ATOMS: atom_id res chain seq x y z
N MET A 1 -36.38 13.36 -39.27
CA MET A 1 -37.79 13.22 -39.70
C MET A 1 -38.53 12.24 -38.81
N TRP A 2 -38.12 10.96 -38.78
CA TRP A 2 -38.76 9.92 -37.96
C TRP A 2 -38.86 10.27 -36.47
N VAL A 3 -37.85 10.90 -35.88
CA VAL A 3 -37.88 11.39 -34.48
C VAL A 3 -39.00 12.41 -34.24
N ARG A 4 -39.18 13.37 -35.15
CA ARG A 4 -40.29 14.34 -35.08
C ARG A 4 -41.65 13.67 -35.20
N LEU A 5 -41.77 12.63 -36.04
CA LEU A 5 -43.01 11.84 -36.14
C LEU A 5 -43.29 11.05 -34.86
N ALA A 6 -42.27 10.45 -34.25
CA ALA A 6 -42.38 9.74 -32.98
C ALA A 6 -42.85 10.64 -31.82
N GLN A 7 -42.43 11.91 -31.83
CA GLN A 7 -42.82 12.92 -30.84
C GLN A 7 -44.19 13.58 -31.11
N HIS A 8 -44.80 13.36 -32.28
CA HIS A 8 -46.07 14.02 -32.65
C HIS A 8 -47.28 13.37 -31.97
N GLU A 9 -48.03 14.12 -31.16
CA GLU A 9 -49.13 13.61 -30.32
C GLU A 9 -50.24 12.90 -31.14
N ASP A 10 -50.57 13.42 -32.33
CA ASP A 10 -51.63 12.86 -33.19
C ASP A 10 -51.22 11.68 -34.09
N LEU A 11 -50.02 11.11 -33.95
CA LEU A 11 -49.61 9.96 -34.77
C LEU A 11 -50.52 8.73 -34.52
N PRO A 12 -51.18 8.16 -35.54
CA PRO A 12 -52.09 7.02 -35.38
C PRO A 12 -51.32 5.74 -35.03
N GLU A 13 -51.94 4.86 -34.23
CA GLU A 13 -51.29 3.61 -33.77
C GLU A 13 -50.79 2.72 -34.92
N ALA A 14 -51.53 2.67 -36.03
CA ALA A 14 -51.17 1.91 -37.23
C ALA A 14 -49.83 2.36 -37.87
N ALA A 15 -49.38 3.59 -37.59
CA ALA A 15 -48.11 4.12 -38.10
C ALA A 15 -46.92 3.79 -37.19
N PHE A 16 -47.12 3.31 -35.96
CA PHE A 16 -46.02 3.07 -35.01
C PHE A 16 -45.01 2.05 -35.51
N ALA A 17 -45.45 0.94 -36.13
CA ALA A 17 -44.53 -0.07 -36.67
C ALA A 17 -43.59 0.54 -37.72
N ALA A 18 -44.12 1.33 -38.66
CA ALA A 18 -43.33 2.00 -39.69
C ALA A 18 -42.38 3.07 -39.13
N VAL A 19 -42.80 3.80 -38.10
CA VAL A 19 -41.95 4.79 -37.41
C VAL A 19 -40.82 4.11 -36.65
N VAL A 20 -41.10 2.99 -35.96
CA VAL A 20 -40.07 2.17 -35.30
C VAL A 20 -39.10 1.61 -36.35
N ASP A 21 -39.59 1.03 -37.44
CA ASP A 21 -38.75 0.51 -38.53
C ASP A 21 -37.85 1.58 -39.15
N GLY A 22 -38.36 2.80 -39.32
CA GLY A 22 -37.59 3.93 -39.84
C GLY A 22 -36.58 4.55 -38.86
N LEU A 23 -36.75 4.30 -37.56
CA LEU A 23 -35.84 4.77 -36.50
C LEU A 23 -34.76 3.77 -36.14
N LEU A 24 -35.07 2.48 -36.25
CA LEU A 24 -34.12 1.42 -35.95
C LEU A 24 -32.96 1.44 -36.96
N PRO A 25 -31.74 1.16 -36.51
CA PRO A 25 -30.62 1.05 -37.42
C PRO A 25 -30.82 -0.14 -38.35
N GLY A 26 -30.32 -0.03 -39.58
CA GLY A 26 -30.23 -1.18 -40.49
C GLY A 26 -29.25 -2.24 -39.98
N GLY A 27 -29.00 -3.28 -40.78
CA GLY A 27 -28.10 -4.39 -40.41
C GLY A 27 -26.66 -3.99 -40.04
N GLU A 28 -26.24 -2.76 -40.37
CA GLU A 28 -24.92 -2.20 -40.06
C GLU A 28 -24.86 -1.40 -38.74
N GLY A 29 -25.97 -1.25 -38.01
CA GLY A 29 -26.02 -0.47 -36.76
C GLY A 29 -26.22 1.05 -36.97
N PHE A 30 -26.16 1.83 -35.89
CA PHE A 30 -26.28 3.30 -35.96
C PHE A 30 -25.04 3.91 -36.60
N ALA A 31 -25.23 4.76 -37.62
CA ALA A 31 -24.15 5.44 -38.32
C ALA A 31 -23.91 6.84 -37.72
N ARG A 32 -22.78 7.01 -37.01
CA ARG A 32 -22.34 8.26 -36.34
C ARG A 32 -23.22 8.70 -35.16
N GLY A 33 -22.59 9.17 -34.08
CA GLY A 33 -23.21 9.40 -32.76
C GLY A 33 -24.48 10.28 -32.73
N TRP A 34 -24.66 11.20 -33.67
CA TRP A 34 -25.88 12.03 -33.72
C TRP A 34 -27.16 11.21 -33.97
N GLN A 35 -27.09 10.07 -34.67
CA GLN A 35 -28.25 9.20 -34.88
C GLN A 35 -28.69 8.51 -33.58
N GLU A 36 -27.72 8.10 -32.76
CA GLU A 36 -27.97 7.48 -31.45
C GLU A 36 -28.56 8.51 -30.48
N ASP A 37 -28.11 9.77 -30.53
CA ASP A 37 -28.64 10.87 -29.72
C ASP A 37 -30.09 11.23 -30.10
N GLU A 38 -30.37 11.39 -31.40
CA GLU A 38 -31.71 11.67 -31.92
C GLU A 38 -32.68 10.51 -31.65
N PHE A 39 -32.22 9.26 -31.81
CA PHE A 39 -32.99 8.08 -31.43
C PHE A 39 -33.27 8.07 -29.92
N SER A 40 -32.26 8.37 -29.09
CA SER A 40 -32.40 8.43 -27.63
C SER A 40 -33.46 9.45 -27.20
N GLN A 41 -33.56 10.60 -27.87
CA GLN A 41 -34.60 11.60 -27.60
C GLN A 41 -36.02 11.16 -27.96
N ALA A 42 -36.18 10.22 -28.91
CA ALA A 42 -37.48 9.69 -29.31
C ALA A 42 -37.99 8.57 -28.39
N LEU A 43 -37.08 7.86 -27.69
CA LEU A 43 -37.41 6.64 -26.94
C LEU A 43 -38.50 6.85 -25.87
N PRO A 44 -38.44 7.87 -24.98
CA PRO A 44 -39.48 8.07 -23.97
C PRO A 44 -40.89 8.23 -24.56
N SER A 45 -41.02 9.02 -25.62
CA SER A 45 -42.29 9.25 -26.31
C SER A 45 -42.82 7.99 -26.98
N LEU A 46 -41.95 7.19 -27.59
CA LEU A 46 -42.35 5.93 -28.24
C LEU A 46 -42.82 4.90 -27.22
N PHE A 47 -42.06 4.69 -26.15
CA PHE A 47 -42.45 3.74 -25.11
C PHE A 47 -43.71 4.19 -24.35
N GLY A 48 -44.00 5.48 -24.24
CA GLY A 48 -45.26 5.96 -23.68
C GLY A 48 -46.50 5.59 -24.51
N ARG A 49 -46.33 5.32 -25.81
CA ARG A 49 -47.43 5.18 -26.78
C ARG A 49 -47.56 3.79 -27.37
N VAL A 50 -46.44 3.11 -27.62
CA VAL A 50 -46.42 1.76 -28.18
C VAL A 50 -46.87 0.75 -27.13
N ARG A 51 -48.05 0.17 -27.35
CA ARG A 51 -48.64 -0.87 -26.48
C ARG A 51 -48.30 -2.30 -26.90
N GLU A 52 -48.00 -2.52 -28.17
CA GLU A 52 -47.65 -3.82 -28.73
C GLU A 52 -46.28 -4.30 -28.23
N GLN A 53 -46.23 -5.47 -27.58
CA GLN A 53 -45.00 -5.97 -26.95
C GLN A 53 -43.89 -6.26 -27.97
N ALA A 54 -44.22 -6.76 -29.16
CA ALA A 54 -43.22 -7.06 -30.19
C ALA A 54 -42.45 -5.81 -30.64
N LEU A 55 -43.13 -4.67 -30.77
CA LEU A 55 -42.48 -3.40 -31.12
C LEU A 55 -41.64 -2.85 -29.96
N ARG A 56 -42.11 -3.01 -28.71
CA ARG A 56 -41.34 -2.62 -27.51
C ARG A 56 -40.05 -3.44 -27.38
N ASP A 57 -40.13 -4.76 -27.55
CA ASP A 57 -38.98 -5.66 -27.50
C ASP A 57 -37.91 -5.27 -28.53
N ARG A 58 -38.34 -4.86 -29.74
CA ARG A 58 -37.43 -4.36 -30.79
C ARG A 58 -36.76 -3.04 -30.41
N LEU A 59 -37.50 -2.11 -29.80
CA LEU A 59 -36.94 -0.86 -29.29
C LEU A 59 -35.92 -1.13 -28.16
N ILE A 60 -36.24 -2.04 -27.23
CA ILE A 60 -35.35 -2.44 -26.13
C ILE A 60 -34.04 -3.03 -26.67
N ALA A 61 -34.13 -3.93 -27.65
CA ALA A 61 -32.95 -4.56 -28.27
C ALA A 61 -32.03 -3.54 -28.98
N ALA A 62 -32.60 -2.44 -29.47
CA ALA A 62 -31.84 -1.41 -30.18
C ALA A 62 -31.18 -0.37 -29.27
N SER A 63 -31.54 -0.32 -27.98
CA SER A 63 -31.05 0.70 -27.04
C SER A 63 -30.48 0.15 -25.72
N PRO A 64 -29.62 -0.90 -25.71
CA PRO A 64 -29.19 -1.59 -24.48
C PRO A 64 -28.49 -0.68 -23.46
N ARG A 65 -27.78 0.37 -23.94
CA ARG A 65 -27.08 1.34 -23.08
C ARG A 65 -28.00 2.29 -22.33
N ARG A 66 -29.21 2.55 -22.84
CA ARG A 66 -30.15 3.53 -22.28
C ARG A 66 -31.23 2.89 -21.39
N LEU A 67 -31.29 1.57 -21.33
CA LEU A 67 -32.32 0.84 -20.58
C LEU A 67 -32.35 1.22 -19.08
N PRO A 68 -31.21 1.36 -18.36
CA PRO A 68 -31.24 1.77 -16.96
C PRO A 68 -31.91 3.13 -16.75
N ASP A 69 -31.60 4.12 -17.60
CA ASP A 69 -32.20 5.46 -17.52
C ASP A 69 -33.71 5.42 -17.78
N LEU A 70 -34.14 4.67 -18.80
CA LEU A 70 -35.56 4.53 -19.14
C LEU A 70 -36.36 3.79 -18.05
N ILE A 71 -35.75 2.82 -17.38
CA ILE A 71 -36.34 2.16 -16.21
C ILE A 71 -36.49 3.18 -15.08
N ARG A 72 -35.43 3.93 -14.71
CA ARG A 72 -35.50 4.94 -13.63
C ARG A 72 -36.58 5.98 -13.88
N GLN A 73 -36.76 6.40 -15.13
CA GLN A 73 -37.81 7.35 -15.54
C GLN A 73 -39.24 6.76 -15.49
N GLY A 74 -39.40 5.45 -15.25
CA GLY A 74 -40.69 4.76 -15.25
C GLY A 74 -41.27 4.53 -16.65
N VAL A 75 -40.47 4.72 -17.70
CA VAL A 75 -40.87 4.53 -19.10
C VAL A 75 -40.98 3.04 -19.44
N LEU A 76 -40.08 2.24 -18.87
CA LEU A 76 -40.10 0.77 -18.94
C LEU A 76 -40.63 0.22 -17.62
N GLY A 77 -41.62 -0.68 -17.69
CA GLY A 77 -42.26 -1.27 -16.52
C GLY A 77 -42.10 -2.80 -16.48
N SER A 78 -42.82 -3.46 -15.57
CA SER A 78 -42.68 -4.91 -15.32
C SER A 78 -42.84 -5.82 -16.54
N ARG A 79 -43.67 -5.42 -17.52
CA ARG A 79 -43.84 -6.17 -18.77
C ARG A 79 -42.60 -6.17 -19.67
N ASP A 80 -41.73 -5.17 -19.52
CA ASP A 80 -40.57 -4.95 -20.38
C ASP A 80 -39.31 -5.59 -19.82
N VAL A 81 -39.27 -5.86 -18.50
CA VAL A 81 -38.10 -6.40 -17.81
C VAL A 81 -37.60 -7.72 -18.40
N PRO A 82 -38.46 -8.70 -18.79
CA PRO A 82 -37.97 -9.90 -19.45
C PRO A 82 -37.22 -9.63 -20.76
N ALA A 83 -37.63 -8.62 -21.54
CA ALA A 83 -36.94 -8.23 -22.76
C ALA A 83 -35.62 -7.51 -22.45
N VAL A 84 -35.59 -6.67 -21.41
CA VAL A 84 -34.38 -6.00 -20.93
C VAL A 84 -33.31 -7.03 -20.53
N LEU A 85 -33.68 -8.02 -19.71
CA LEU A 85 -32.75 -9.08 -19.25
C LEU A 85 -32.25 -9.99 -20.38
N ARG A 86 -32.96 -10.08 -21.50
CA ARG A 86 -32.48 -10.79 -22.71
C ARG A 86 -31.42 -9.97 -23.47
N CYS A 87 -31.47 -8.64 -23.39
CA CYS A 87 -30.64 -7.75 -24.21
C CYS A 87 -29.36 -7.31 -23.49
N ARG A 88 -29.33 -7.35 -22.16
CA ARG A 88 -28.18 -6.94 -21.35
C ARG A 88 -28.03 -7.84 -20.12
N PRO A 89 -26.80 -8.21 -19.71
CA PRO A 89 -26.57 -8.88 -18.44
C PRO A 89 -27.08 -8.03 -17.26
N ALA A 90 -27.49 -8.70 -16.19
CA ALA A 90 -27.81 -8.02 -14.93
C ALA A 90 -26.51 -7.52 -14.29
N ASP A 91 -26.20 -6.24 -14.51
CA ASP A 91 -25.07 -5.55 -13.90
C ASP A 91 -25.54 -4.57 -12.80
N GLY A 92 -24.59 -3.93 -12.11
CA GLY A 92 -24.90 -3.02 -11.02
C GLY A 92 -25.80 -1.84 -11.44
N GLU A 93 -25.61 -1.32 -12.65
CA GLU A 93 -26.37 -0.19 -13.16
C GLU A 93 -27.83 -0.54 -13.44
N LEU A 94 -28.08 -1.70 -14.08
CA LEU A 94 -29.42 -2.20 -14.36
C LEU A 94 -30.16 -2.54 -13.07
N LEU A 95 -29.49 -3.19 -12.10
CA LEU A 95 -30.10 -3.53 -10.82
C LEU A 95 -30.45 -2.31 -10.00
N ALA A 96 -29.58 -1.29 -9.96
CA ALA A 96 -29.88 0.00 -9.35
C ALA A 96 -31.09 0.68 -10.00
N ALA A 97 -31.19 0.62 -11.33
CA ALA A 97 -32.35 1.16 -12.05
C ALA A 97 -33.64 0.41 -11.70
N LEU A 98 -33.63 -0.92 -11.71
CA LEU A 98 -34.79 -1.73 -11.30
C LEU A 98 -35.19 -1.46 -9.84
N ALA A 99 -34.22 -1.30 -8.95
CA ALA A 99 -34.44 -1.02 -7.54
C ALA A 99 -35.08 0.35 -7.25
N SER A 100 -35.09 1.27 -8.24
CA SER A 100 -35.82 2.54 -8.12
C SER A 100 -37.35 2.36 -8.08
N HIS A 101 -37.86 1.18 -8.43
CA HIS A 101 -39.28 0.84 -8.39
C HIS A 101 -39.54 -0.40 -7.51
N ASP A 102 -40.35 -0.23 -6.45
CA ASP A 102 -40.65 -1.30 -5.49
C ASP A 102 -41.27 -2.57 -6.12
N VAL A 103 -41.95 -2.41 -7.28
CA VAL A 103 -42.53 -3.53 -8.03
C VAL A 103 -41.49 -4.55 -8.51
N HIS A 104 -40.22 -4.14 -8.63
CA HIS A 104 -39.11 -5.01 -9.06
C HIS A 104 -38.30 -5.59 -7.90
N ARG A 105 -38.63 -5.26 -6.65
CA ARG A 105 -37.83 -5.64 -5.48
C ARG A 105 -37.51 -7.13 -5.43
N SER A 106 -38.49 -8.01 -5.59
CA SER A 106 -38.28 -9.47 -5.54
C SER A 106 -37.32 -9.96 -6.62
N LEU A 107 -37.43 -9.41 -7.83
CA LEU A 107 -36.55 -9.75 -8.95
C LEU A 107 -35.11 -9.24 -8.71
N VAL A 108 -34.98 -8.02 -8.19
CA VAL A 108 -33.65 -7.47 -7.84
C VAL A 108 -32.98 -8.35 -6.80
N LEU A 109 -33.71 -8.80 -5.77
CA LEU A 109 -33.16 -9.71 -4.75
C LEU A 109 -32.68 -11.03 -5.35
N GLU A 110 -33.43 -11.62 -6.28
CA GLU A 110 -33.02 -12.85 -6.99
C GLU A 110 -31.76 -12.63 -7.84
N LEU A 111 -31.72 -11.55 -8.61
CA LEU A 111 -30.58 -11.25 -9.48
C LEU A 111 -29.31 -10.88 -8.71
N LEU A 112 -29.43 -10.25 -7.54
CA LEU A 112 -28.29 -9.96 -6.66
C LEU A 112 -27.53 -11.22 -6.23
N GLU A 113 -28.20 -12.38 -6.13
CA GLU A 113 -27.55 -13.65 -5.76
C GLU A 113 -26.61 -14.17 -6.86
N SER A 114 -26.76 -13.70 -8.09
CA SER A 114 -25.93 -14.08 -9.24
C SER A 114 -24.70 -13.19 -9.43
N LEU A 115 -24.60 -12.07 -8.70
CA LEU A 115 -23.53 -11.09 -8.86
C LEU A 115 -22.22 -11.49 -8.16
N GLY A 116 -21.11 -11.10 -8.79
CA GLY A 116 -19.79 -11.12 -8.18
C GLY A 116 -19.58 -9.96 -7.19
N GLN A 117 -18.45 -9.98 -6.48
CA GLN A 117 -18.13 -8.99 -5.45
C GLN A 117 -18.05 -7.56 -5.99
N GLU A 118 -17.42 -7.35 -7.15
CA GLU A 118 -17.25 -6.01 -7.74
C GLU A 118 -18.59 -5.41 -8.18
N ASP A 119 -19.47 -6.22 -8.76
CA ASP A 119 -20.77 -5.78 -9.25
C ASP A 119 -21.71 -5.36 -8.11
N LEU A 120 -21.62 -6.02 -6.95
CA LEU A 120 -22.45 -5.71 -5.78
C LEU A 120 -22.26 -4.27 -5.28
N LEU A 121 -21.02 -3.78 -5.22
CA LEU A 121 -20.76 -2.36 -4.88
C LEU A 121 -21.24 -1.44 -5.99
N GLY A 122 -21.07 -1.85 -7.25
CA GLY A 122 -21.59 -1.14 -8.41
C GLY A 122 -23.09 -0.84 -8.30
N VAL A 123 -23.88 -1.74 -7.70
CA VAL A 123 -25.32 -1.51 -7.45
C VAL A 123 -25.57 -0.29 -6.56
N VAL A 124 -24.88 -0.21 -5.41
CA VAL A 124 -25.09 0.89 -4.45
C VAL A 124 -24.59 2.21 -5.03
N LEU A 125 -23.40 2.20 -5.63
CA LEU A 125 -22.83 3.40 -6.26
C LEU A 125 -23.70 3.90 -7.43
N ALA A 126 -24.25 3.00 -8.25
CA ALA A 126 -25.14 3.37 -9.33
C ALA A 126 -26.49 3.90 -8.82
N ALA A 127 -27.00 3.40 -7.70
CA ALA A 127 -28.22 3.91 -7.07
C ALA A 127 -28.03 5.31 -6.47
N GLU A 128 -26.81 5.63 -6.01
CA GLU A 128 -26.42 6.94 -5.46
C GLU A 128 -25.86 7.89 -6.53
N SER A 129 -25.78 7.46 -7.79
CA SER A 129 -25.23 8.29 -8.86
C SER A 129 -26.21 9.40 -9.29
N PRO A 130 -25.76 10.67 -9.35
CA PRO A 130 -26.59 11.78 -9.78
C PRO A 130 -27.05 11.57 -11.22
N GLN A 131 -28.33 11.88 -11.48
CA GLN A 131 -28.93 11.68 -12.79
C GLN A 131 -28.74 12.93 -13.68
N PRO A 132 -28.63 12.77 -15.01
CA PRO A 132 -28.65 13.91 -15.93
C PRO A 132 -29.94 14.73 -15.72
N GLY A 133 -29.79 15.98 -15.27
CA GLY A 133 -30.91 16.88 -15.00
C GLY A 133 -31.51 16.80 -13.59
N SER A 134 -30.98 15.96 -12.69
CA SER A 134 -31.38 15.97 -11.28
C SER A 134 -30.83 17.20 -10.54
N ASP A 135 -31.57 17.66 -9.53
CA ASP A 135 -31.12 18.71 -8.63
C ASP A 135 -29.90 18.22 -7.83
N LEU A 136 -28.72 18.74 -8.19
CA LEU A 136 -27.44 18.40 -7.56
C LEU A 136 -27.38 18.81 -6.07
N SER A 137 -28.34 19.59 -5.58
CA SER A 137 -28.44 19.95 -4.16
C SER A 137 -28.92 18.78 -3.28
N ARG A 138 -29.49 17.71 -3.86
CA ARG A 138 -29.88 16.48 -3.17
C ARG A 138 -29.38 15.26 -3.93
N LEU A 139 -28.25 14.71 -3.49
CA LEU A 139 -27.74 13.45 -4.04
C LEU A 139 -28.75 12.32 -3.76
N PRO A 140 -29.01 11.44 -4.74
CA PRO A 140 -29.88 10.29 -4.53
C PRO A 140 -29.28 9.37 -3.48
N VAL A 141 -30.14 8.82 -2.62
CA VAL A 141 -29.77 7.86 -1.57
C VAL A 141 -30.32 6.50 -1.96
N ALA A 142 -29.47 5.48 -1.96
CA ALA A 142 -29.91 4.12 -2.25
C ALA A 142 -31.00 3.68 -1.25
N PRO A 143 -32.04 2.94 -1.69
CA PRO A 143 -33.05 2.41 -0.78
C PRO A 143 -32.41 1.55 0.32
N GLU A 144 -32.85 1.71 1.57
CA GLU A 144 -32.28 0.98 2.71
C GLU A 144 -32.32 -0.54 2.51
N TRP A 145 -33.41 -1.07 1.93
CA TRP A 145 -33.54 -2.49 1.63
C TRP A 145 -32.50 -2.98 0.61
N LEU A 146 -32.10 -2.12 -0.33
CA LEU A 146 -31.10 -2.44 -1.35
C LEU A 146 -29.71 -2.49 -0.72
N VAL A 147 -29.39 -1.50 0.11
CA VAL A 147 -28.15 -1.47 0.89
C VAL A 147 -28.05 -2.71 1.78
N ASP A 148 -29.12 -3.09 2.49
CA ASP A 148 -29.16 -4.31 3.31
C ASP A 148 -28.96 -5.59 2.47
N ALA A 149 -29.61 -5.68 1.31
CA ALA A 149 -29.48 -6.85 0.42
C ALA A 149 -28.06 -6.99 -0.12
N VAL A 150 -27.46 -5.88 -0.61
CA VAL A 150 -26.08 -5.85 -1.10
C VAL A 150 -25.10 -6.19 0.03
N LEU A 151 -25.28 -5.60 1.21
CA LEU A 151 -24.44 -5.86 2.37
C LEU A 151 -24.49 -7.34 2.76
N ARG A 152 -25.69 -7.92 2.89
CA ARG A 152 -25.86 -9.35 3.22
C ARG A 152 -25.29 -10.27 2.15
N GLY A 153 -25.47 -9.93 0.87
CA GLY A 153 -24.90 -10.69 -0.25
C GLY A 153 -23.37 -10.67 -0.22
N GLY A 154 -22.77 -9.48 -0.09
CA GLY A 154 -21.33 -9.30 0.03
C GLY A 154 -20.75 -10.03 1.24
N LEU A 155 -21.38 -9.90 2.41
CA LEU A 155 -20.97 -10.60 3.63
C LEU A 155 -21.05 -12.13 3.48
N ARG A 156 -22.06 -12.67 2.78
CA ARG A 156 -22.16 -14.11 2.48
C ARG A 156 -21.02 -14.59 1.57
N LEU A 157 -20.71 -13.85 0.51
CA LEU A 157 -19.58 -14.18 -0.38
C LEU A 157 -18.26 -14.16 0.38
N MET A 158 -18.04 -13.14 1.22
CA MET A 158 -16.84 -13.04 2.05
C MET A 158 -16.76 -14.16 3.09
N ALA A 159 -17.89 -14.58 3.67
CA ALA A 159 -17.92 -15.70 4.62
C ALA A 159 -17.56 -17.01 3.91
N ALA A 160 -18.04 -17.22 2.69
CA ALA A 160 -17.67 -18.37 1.87
C ALA A 160 -16.16 -18.35 1.53
N GLN A 161 -15.61 -17.20 1.13
CA GLN A 161 -14.17 -17.06 0.86
C GLN A 161 -13.33 -17.31 2.12
N LEU A 162 -13.71 -16.73 3.26
CA LEU A 162 -13.01 -16.92 4.53
C LEU A 162 -13.05 -18.38 4.99
N ASN A 163 -14.17 -19.07 4.81
CA ASN A 163 -14.27 -20.50 5.10
C ASN A 163 -13.42 -21.34 4.14
N ALA A 164 -13.37 -20.98 2.86
CA ALA A 164 -12.53 -21.67 1.88
C ALA A 164 -11.02 -21.40 2.10
N PHE A 165 -10.65 -20.25 2.67
CA PHE A 165 -9.26 -19.83 2.85
C PHE A 165 -8.40 -20.87 3.55
N ALA A 166 -8.84 -21.39 4.70
CA ALA A 166 -8.09 -22.39 5.44
C ALA A 166 -7.97 -23.71 4.66
N THR A 167 -9.05 -24.15 4.00
CA THR A 167 -9.07 -25.38 3.19
C THR A 167 -8.14 -25.29 1.98
N VAL A 168 -8.20 -24.19 1.21
CA VAL A 168 -7.37 -23.97 0.02
C VAL A 168 -5.88 -23.96 0.37
N ASN A 169 -5.52 -23.33 1.49
CA ASN A 169 -4.13 -23.22 1.91
C ASN A 169 -3.62 -24.48 2.63
N ALA A 170 -4.49 -25.28 3.25
CA ALA A 170 -4.11 -26.59 3.81
C ALA A 170 -3.70 -27.60 2.73
N GLU A 171 -4.27 -27.51 1.52
CA GLU A 171 -3.96 -28.40 0.39
C GLU A 171 -2.62 -28.09 -0.32
N GLY A 172 -1.86 -27.08 0.15
CA GLY A 172 -0.47 -26.86 -0.28
C GLY A 172 -0.26 -26.51 -1.76
N ARG A 173 -1.32 -26.09 -2.49
CA ARG A 173 -1.21 -25.77 -3.93
C ARG A 173 -0.52 -24.43 -4.24
N GLY A 174 -0.13 -23.66 -3.22
CA GLY A 174 0.62 -22.43 -3.38
C GLY A 174 2.12 -22.70 -3.53
N ARG A 175 2.66 -22.57 -4.75
CA ARG A 175 4.13 -22.43 -4.97
C ARG A 175 4.68 -21.11 -4.38
N TYR A 176 3.79 -20.21 -3.96
CA TYR A 176 4.06 -18.93 -3.34
C TYR A 176 3.38 -18.87 -1.98
N TRP A 177 4.08 -18.33 -0.99
CA TRP A 177 3.66 -18.25 0.42
C TRP A 177 2.65 -17.12 0.69
N GLU A 178 2.34 -16.30 -0.32
CA GLU A 178 1.30 -15.29 -0.19
C GLU A 178 -0.05 -16.02 -0.03
N PRO A 179 -0.84 -15.68 1.01
CA PRO A 179 -2.15 -16.26 1.22
C PRO A 179 -3.09 -15.87 0.07
N SER A 180 -3.07 -16.63 -1.02
CA SER A 180 -4.02 -16.47 -2.12
C SER A 180 -5.43 -16.77 -1.59
N GLY A 181 -6.39 -15.90 -1.91
CA GLY A 181 -7.77 -16.05 -1.48
C GLY A 181 -8.10 -15.52 -0.08
N TRP A 182 -7.19 -14.79 0.58
CA TRP A 182 -7.61 -13.94 1.70
C TRP A 182 -8.57 -12.87 1.18
N PRO A 183 -9.75 -12.67 1.80
CA PRO A 183 -10.75 -11.78 1.21
C PRO A 183 -10.29 -10.32 1.22
N VAL A 184 -10.60 -9.60 0.13
CA VAL A 184 -10.39 -8.15 0.05
C VAL A 184 -11.63 -7.46 0.60
N TRP A 185 -11.48 -6.81 1.74
CA TRP A 185 -12.60 -6.27 2.50
C TRP A 185 -13.14 -4.93 1.97
N SER A 186 -12.36 -4.18 1.19
CA SER A 186 -12.62 -2.77 0.85
C SER A 186 -14.03 -2.54 0.31
N THR A 187 -14.46 -3.38 -0.63
CA THR A 187 -15.77 -3.30 -1.27
C THR A 187 -16.93 -3.42 -0.28
N VAL A 188 -16.87 -4.41 0.63
CA VAL A 188 -17.91 -4.64 1.64
C VAL A 188 -17.79 -3.62 2.78
N GLY A 189 -16.58 -3.21 3.13
CA GLY A 189 -16.30 -2.16 4.11
C GLY A 189 -16.97 -0.84 3.75
N MET A 190 -16.89 -0.42 2.48
CA MET A 190 -17.57 0.78 2.00
C MET A 190 -19.10 0.72 2.17
N VAL A 191 -19.72 -0.44 1.96
CA VAL A 191 -21.18 -0.61 2.17
C VAL A 191 -21.50 -0.66 3.65
N LEU A 192 -20.69 -1.36 4.44
CA LEU A 192 -20.84 -1.48 5.89
C LEU A 192 -20.72 -0.12 6.60
N GLU A 193 -19.86 0.78 6.12
CA GLU A 193 -19.72 2.14 6.66
C GLU A 193 -20.99 2.99 6.55
N ARG A 194 -21.93 2.64 5.66
CA ARG A 194 -23.23 3.33 5.54
C ARG A 194 -24.21 2.98 6.67
N CYS A 195 -23.92 1.95 7.47
CA CYS A 195 -24.84 1.45 8.50
C CYS A 195 -24.16 1.27 9.88
N PRO A 196 -23.58 2.35 10.47
CA PRO A 196 -22.84 2.26 11.73
C PRO A 196 -23.67 1.73 12.90
N ASP A 197 -24.94 2.09 12.95
CA ASP A 197 -25.87 1.66 14.01
C ASP A 197 -26.07 0.13 14.07
N ARG A 198 -25.72 -0.58 12.98
CA ARG A 198 -25.90 -2.03 12.85
C ARG A 198 -24.64 -2.83 13.10
N TRP A 199 -23.48 -2.19 13.27
CA TRP A 199 -22.20 -2.91 13.41
C TRP A 199 -22.20 -3.90 14.57
N LEU A 200 -22.75 -3.51 15.73
CA LEU A 200 -22.81 -4.39 16.89
C LEU A 200 -23.73 -5.60 16.69
N GLU A 201 -24.86 -5.41 16.00
CA GLU A 201 -25.75 -6.51 15.63
C GLU A 201 -25.07 -7.46 14.65
N LEU A 202 -24.44 -6.90 13.60
CA LEU A 202 -23.84 -7.66 12.52
C LEU A 202 -22.61 -8.45 12.99
N THR A 203 -21.79 -7.92 13.89
CA THR A 203 -20.65 -8.64 14.50
C THR A 203 -21.07 -9.86 15.33
N ARG A 204 -22.31 -9.89 15.82
CA ARG A 204 -22.90 -10.99 16.61
C ARG A 204 -23.65 -12.02 15.75
N ASN A 205 -23.74 -11.80 14.44
CA ASN A 205 -24.43 -12.71 13.55
C ASN A 205 -23.67 -14.04 13.39
N GLU A 206 -24.35 -15.18 13.51
CA GLU A 206 -23.71 -16.51 13.44
C GLU A 206 -23.12 -16.84 12.06
N GLY A 207 -23.72 -16.33 10.97
CA GLY A 207 -23.32 -16.69 9.61
C GLY A 207 -22.17 -15.86 9.07
N PHE A 208 -22.13 -14.56 9.38
CA PHE A 208 -21.15 -13.63 8.82
C PHE A 208 -20.52 -12.69 9.86
N GLY A 209 -20.81 -12.84 11.15
CA GLY A 209 -20.25 -11.98 12.19
C GLY A 209 -18.72 -11.95 12.20
N ARG A 210 -18.07 -13.10 11.97
CA ARG A 210 -16.61 -13.18 11.84
C ARG A 210 -16.09 -12.28 10.72
N VAL A 211 -16.72 -12.31 9.54
CA VAL A 211 -16.37 -11.43 8.42
C VAL A 211 -16.49 -9.96 8.82
N VAL A 212 -17.62 -9.59 9.43
CA VAL A 212 -17.86 -8.21 9.88
C VAL A 212 -16.75 -7.76 10.82
N GLN A 213 -16.31 -8.62 11.75
CA GLN A 213 -15.21 -8.31 12.66
C GLN A 213 -13.90 -8.05 11.91
N HIS A 214 -13.53 -8.86 10.90
CA HIS A 214 -12.33 -8.58 10.09
C HIS A 214 -12.46 -7.28 9.29
N VAL A 215 -13.60 -7.05 8.65
CA VAL A 215 -13.86 -5.83 7.86
C VAL A 215 -13.73 -4.58 8.74
N LEU A 216 -14.35 -4.58 9.92
CA LEU A 216 -14.29 -3.44 10.84
C LEU A 216 -12.86 -3.17 11.32
N MET A 217 -12.06 -4.21 11.64
CA MET A 217 -10.67 -4.02 12.08
C MET A 217 -9.68 -3.66 10.96
N ASP A 218 -9.99 -3.96 9.70
CA ASP A 218 -9.05 -3.76 8.59
C ASP A 218 -9.39 -2.53 7.75
N CYS A 219 -10.64 -2.06 7.78
CA CYS A 219 -11.11 -0.98 6.90
C CYS A 219 -11.65 0.26 7.63
N VAL A 220 -12.13 0.14 8.87
CA VAL A 220 -12.77 1.26 9.57
C VAL A 220 -11.76 1.96 10.46
N GLU A 221 -11.76 3.29 10.43
CA GLU A 221 -10.91 4.11 11.30
C GLU A 221 -11.28 3.94 12.77
N THR A 222 -10.28 3.94 13.66
CA THR A 222 -10.49 3.73 15.11
C THR A 222 -11.47 4.72 15.75
N GLU A 223 -11.53 5.95 15.27
CA GLU A 223 -12.41 7.00 15.83
C GLU A 223 -13.90 6.71 15.58
N LYS A 224 -14.21 5.94 14.54
CA LYS A 224 -15.59 5.57 14.20
C LYS A 224 -16.10 4.39 15.05
N LEU A 225 -15.20 3.56 15.59
CA LEU A 225 -15.56 2.35 16.35
C LEU A 225 -15.78 2.69 17.84
N SER A 226 -16.97 2.38 18.37
CA SER A 226 -17.21 2.40 19.81
C SER A 226 -16.45 1.27 20.51
N ASP A 227 -16.22 1.40 21.82
CA ASP A 227 -15.56 0.34 22.62
C ASP A 227 -16.35 -0.97 22.56
N GLU A 228 -17.69 -0.91 22.54
CA GLU A 228 -18.54 -2.10 22.44
C GLU A 228 -18.37 -2.85 21.12
N VAL A 229 -18.31 -2.12 20.00
CA VAL A 229 -18.08 -2.72 18.67
C VAL A 229 -16.66 -3.27 18.57
N LEU A 230 -15.67 -2.52 19.07
CA LEU A 230 -14.28 -2.95 19.07
C LEU A 230 -14.08 -4.21 19.93
N ALA A 231 -14.76 -4.30 21.09
CA ALA A 231 -14.77 -5.49 21.95
C ALA A 231 -15.37 -6.71 21.23
N ALA A 232 -16.44 -6.51 20.46
CA ALA A 232 -17.05 -7.56 19.64
C ALA A 232 -16.11 -8.06 18.53
N CYS A 233 -15.11 -7.26 18.12
CA CYS A 233 -14.14 -7.61 17.08
C CYS A 233 -12.89 -8.34 17.61
N VAL A 234 -12.70 -8.39 18.93
CA VAL A 234 -11.54 -9.05 19.57
C VAL A 234 -11.30 -10.49 19.09
N PRO A 235 -12.32 -11.35 18.87
CA PRO A 235 -12.08 -12.73 18.40
C PRO A 235 -11.31 -12.79 17.07
N ALA A 236 -11.59 -11.87 16.16
CA ALA A 236 -10.92 -11.85 14.87
C ALA A 236 -9.50 -11.28 14.96
N LEU A 237 -9.13 -10.54 16.03
CA LEU A 237 -7.79 -9.96 16.22
C LEU A 237 -6.70 -11.01 16.08
N ALA A 238 -6.92 -12.21 16.61
CA ALA A 238 -5.96 -13.29 16.63
C ALA A 238 -5.70 -13.92 15.25
N LEU A 239 -6.51 -13.62 14.21
CA LEU A 239 -6.40 -14.21 12.87
C LEU A 239 -6.25 -15.74 12.94
N SER A 240 -7.22 -16.42 13.57
CA SER A 240 -7.14 -17.86 13.80
C SER A 240 -7.10 -18.66 12.49
N GLU A 241 -7.65 -18.11 11.41
CA GLU A 241 -7.61 -18.68 10.06
C GLU A 241 -6.18 -18.80 9.52
N TRP A 242 -5.23 -18.05 10.09
CA TRP A 242 -3.82 -18.05 9.72
C TRP A 242 -2.97 -18.98 10.59
N ALA A 243 -3.55 -19.60 11.62
CA ALA A 243 -2.80 -20.36 12.62
C ALA A 243 -2.10 -21.60 12.04
N GLU A 244 -2.75 -22.30 11.11
CA GLU A 244 -2.29 -23.59 10.57
C GLU A 244 -1.81 -23.50 9.11
N LEU A 245 -1.50 -22.30 8.64
CA LEU A 245 -1.02 -22.09 7.27
C LEU A 245 0.36 -22.76 7.03
N PRO A 246 0.60 -23.29 5.82
CA PRO A 246 1.87 -23.93 5.46
C PRO A 246 3.04 -22.95 5.59
N THR A 247 4.26 -23.50 5.64
CA THR A 247 5.49 -22.71 5.85
C THR A 247 5.41 -21.82 7.12
N PRO A 248 5.26 -22.43 8.32
CA PRO A 248 4.97 -21.71 9.57
C PRO A 248 5.94 -20.55 9.84
N GLY A 249 7.19 -20.68 9.38
CA GLY A 249 8.17 -19.62 9.51
C GLY A 249 7.81 -18.31 8.81
N LYS A 250 7.12 -18.34 7.66
CA LYS A 250 6.66 -17.17 6.91
C LYS A 250 5.23 -16.80 7.29
N SER A 251 4.32 -17.78 7.35
CA SER A 251 2.91 -17.53 7.66
C SER A 251 2.70 -16.94 9.04
N GLN A 252 3.38 -17.44 10.08
CA GLN A 252 3.28 -16.86 11.43
C GLN A 252 3.95 -15.48 11.53
N ARG A 253 4.97 -15.20 10.70
CA ARG A 253 5.57 -13.87 10.62
C ARG A 253 4.56 -12.88 10.06
N GLU A 254 3.85 -13.25 9.00
CA GLU A 254 2.84 -12.39 8.38
C GLU A 254 1.60 -12.23 9.26
N ARG A 255 1.16 -13.30 9.92
CA ARG A 255 0.09 -13.25 10.93
C ARG A 255 0.42 -12.26 12.04
N LEU A 256 1.62 -12.34 12.62
CA LEU A 256 2.09 -11.40 13.64
C LEU A 256 2.09 -9.95 13.13
N ARG A 257 2.53 -9.73 11.88
CA ARG A 257 2.50 -8.39 11.27
C ARG A 257 1.08 -7.83 11.18
N ASN A 258 0.11 -8.65 10.76
CA ASN A 258 -1.27 -8.21 10.63
C ASN A 258 -1.94 -7.99 11.99
N ILE A 259 -1.63 -8.81 13.00
CA ILE A 259 -2.03 -8.54 14.40
C ILE A 259 -1.49 -7.18 14.86
N ALA A 260 -0.18 -6.95 14.68
CA ALA A 260 0.45 -5.68 15.05
C ALA A 260 -0.16 -4.49 14.30
N ARG A 261 -0.42 -4.64 12.99
CA ARG A 261 -1.10 -3.60 12.17
C ARG A 261 -2.48 -3.23 12.74
N ARG A 262 -3.27 -4.21 13.18
CA ARG A 262 -4.58 -3.96 13.81
C ARG A 262 -4.45 -3.23 15.15
N VAL A 263 -3.43 -3.55 15.94
CA VAL A 263 -3.14 -2.82 17.19
C VAL A 263 -2.66 -1.39 16.90
N VAL A 264 -1.87 -1.17 15.84
CA VAL A 264 -1.50 0.19 15.41
C VAL A 264 -2.72 0.97 14.97
N LEU A 265 -3.61 0.37 14.17
CA LEU A 265 -4.83 1.02 13.71
C LEU A 265 -5.80 1.30 14.86
N HIS A 266 -5.90 0.37 15.83
CA HIS A 266 -6.80 0.45 16.98
C HIS A 266 -6.03 0.27 18.31
N PRO A 267 -5.35 1.31 18.82
CA PRO A 267 -4.49 1.20 20.00
C PRO A 267 -5.19 0.68 21.27
N ARG A 268 -6.50 0.96 21.42
CA ARG A 268 -7.33 0.48 22.53
C ARG A 268 -7.35 -1.06 22.64
N LEU A 269 -7.10 -1.78 21.54
CA LEU A 269 -7.02 -3.26 21.55
C LEU A 269 -5.92 -3.79 22.45
N ALA A 270 -4.82 -3.06 22.63
CA ALA A 270 -3.72 -3.49 23.49
C ALA A 270 -4.19 -3.75 24.92
N GLU A 271 -5.10 -2.91 25.44
CA GLU A 271 -5.67 -3.05 26.77
C GLU A 271 -6.86 -4.03 26.76
N MET A 272 -7.79 -3.86 25.82
CA MET A 272 -9.04 -4.63 25.75
C MET A 272 -8.84 -6.14 25.49
N ALA A 273 -7.84 -6.49 24.69
CA ALA A 273 -7.60 -7.86 24.23
C ALA A 273 -6.29 -8.46 24.79
N THR A 274 -5.77 -7.92 25.90
CA THR A 274 -4.43 -8.25 26.46
C THR A 274 -4.13 -9.76 26.41
N SER A 275 -5.02 -10.59 26.97
CA SER A 275 -4.79 -12.05 27.04
C SER A 275 -4.78 -12.70 25.65
N ALA A 276 -5.76 -12.40 24.80
CA ALA A 276 -5.87 -12.97 23.45
C ALA A 276 -4.70 -12.53 22.55
N LEU A 277 -4.27 -11.27 22.68
CA LEU A 277 -3.14 -10.69 21.96
C LEU A 277 -1.83 -11.38 22.36
N HIS A 278 -1.61 -11.56 23.67
CA HIS A 278 -0.42 -12.25 24.19
C HIS A 278 -0.37 -13.71 23.76
N GLU A 279 -1.50 -14.43 23.84
CA GLU A 279 -1.60 -15.83 23.43
C GLU A 279 -1.33 -16.01 21.92
N ALA A 280 -1.98 -15.21 21.08
CA ALA A 280 -1.78 -15.25 19.63
C ALA A 280 -0.33 -14.91 19.24
N THR A 281 0.26 -13.91 19.89
CA THR A 281 1.67 -13.54 19.67
C THR A 281 2.63 -14.64 20.11
N ALA A 282 2.41 -15.23 21.29
CA ALA A 282 3.24 -16.34 21.78
C ALA A 282 3.17 -17.56 20.85
N TYR A 283 1.96 -17.86 20.34
CA TYR A 283 1.77 -18.89 19.33
C TYR A 283 2.57 -18.59 18.05
N CYS A 284 2.46 -17.38 17.50
CA CYS A 284 3.20 -16.99 16.29
C CYS A 284 4.72 -17.12 16.47
N VAL A 285 5.25 -16.70 17.62
CA VAL A 285 6.69 -16.80 17.95
C VAL A 285 7.13 -18.25 18.03
N LYS A 286 6.34 -19.11 18.69
CA LYS A 286 6.65 -20.53 18.90
C LYS A 286 6.57 -21.32 17.58
N GLU A 287 5.41 -21.32 16.93
CA GLU A 287 5.19 -22.10 15.70
C GLU A 287 6.02 -21.57 14.53
N GLY A 288 6.16 -20.25 14.43
CA GLY A 288 7.02 -19.62 13.43
C GLY A 288 8.51 -19.76 13.71
N SER A 289 8.91 -20.23 14.90
CA SER A 289 10.30 -20.23 15.38
C SER A 289 10.99 -18.87 15.16
N LEU A 290 10.25 -17.77 15.35
CA LEU A 290 10.64 -16.42 14.92
C LEU A 290 11.89 -15.91 15.65
N LEU A 291 12.12 -16.40 16.87
CA LEU A 291 13.26 -16.02 17.73
C LEU A 291 14.34 -17.10 17.82
N HIS A 292 14.33 -18.09 16.91
CA HIS A 292 15.39 -19.08 16.85
C HIS A 292 16.69 -18.43 16.33
N ALA A 293 17.82 -18.64 17.01
CA ALA A 293 19.08 -17.95 16.72
C ALA A 293 19.53 -18.08 15.24
N LYS A 294 19.44 -19.28 14.67
CA LYS A 294 19.74 -19.52 13.23
C LYS A 294 18.87 -18.67 12.30
N LYS A 295 17.60 -18.47 12.66
CA LYS A 295 16.63 -17.72 11.86
C LYS A 295 16.87 -16.21 11.96
N LEU A 296 17.09 -15.71 13.17
CA LEU A 296 17.46 -14.30 13.39
C LEU A 296 18.75 -13.93 12.65
N ARG A 297 19.74 -14.83 12.58
CA ARG A 297 20.97 -14.61 11.79
C ARG A 297 20.74 -14.63 10.28
N SER A 298 19.73 -15.36 9.79
CA SER A 298 19.37 -15.37 8.38
C SER A 298 18.51 -14.18 7.95
N PHE A 299 17.92 -13.48 8.92
CA PHE A 299 17.10 -12.30 8.65
C PHE A 299 17.96 -11.14 8.17
N ARG A 300 17.45 -10.41 7.19
CA ARG A 300 17.99 -9.10 6.84
C ARG A 300 17.74 -8.13 8.00
N PRO A 301 18.57 -7.09 8.20
CA PRO A 301 18.40 -6.15 9.31
C PRO A 301 16.98 -5.59 9.43
N TYR A 302 16.34 -5.22 8.31
CA TYR A 302 14.97 -4.70 8.31
C TYR A 302 13.93 -5.72 8.82
N GLU A 303 14.15 -7.02 8.64
CA GLU A 303 13.24 -8.07 9.10
C GLU A 303 13.31 -8.22 10.62
N VAL A 304 14.51 -8.12 11.20
CA VAL A 304 14.72 -8.12 12.66
C VAL A 304 14.07 -6.88 13.28
N MET A 305 14.29 -5.70 12.71
CA MET A 305 13.70 -4.44 13.20
C MET A 305 12.16 -4.45 13.08
N SER A 306 11.63 -4.98 11.97
CA SER A 306 10.20 -5.14 11.78
C SER A 306 9.60 -6.13 12.79
N LEU A 307 10.26 -7.28 13.05
CA LEU A 307 9.83 -8.21 14.09
C LEU A 307 9.86 -7.58 15.49
N ALA A 308 10.89 -6.78 15.79
CA ALA A 308 11.02 -6.09 17.08
C ALA A 308 9.86 -5.11 17.32
N ARG A 309 9.49 -4.31 16.32
CA ARG A 309 8.37 -3.38 16.41
C ARG A 309 7.03 -4.11 16.59
N ASP A 310 6.82 -5.20 15.85
CA ASP A 310 5.60 -5.98 15.99
C ASP A 310 5.50 -6.60 17.41
N LEU A 311 6.58 -7.20 17.91
CA LEU A 311 6.61 -7.77 19.27
C LEU A 311 6.49 -6.71 20.37
N ALA A 312 7.05 -5.51 20.16
CA ALA A 312 6.90 -4.41 21.10
C ALA A 312 5.43 -4.03 21.31
N LEU A 313 4.60 -4.14 20.26
CA LEU A 313 3.17 -3.80 20.32
C LEU A 313 2.32 -4.95 20.87
N THR A 314 2.69 -6.21 20.62
CA THR A 314 1.77 -7.34 20.83
C THR A 314 2.23 -8.36 21.88
N SER A 315 3.50 -8.35 22.30
CA SER A 315 4.03 -9.38 23.20
C SER A 315 3.93 -9.01 24.67
N GLY A 316 3.48 -9.98 25.48
CA GLY A 316 3.57 -9.95 26.94
C GLY A 316 4.72 -10.79 27.52
N ASP A 317 5.53 -11.44 26.68
CA ASP A 317 6.62 -12.32 27.13
C ASP A 317 7.95 -11.58 27.23
N ALA A 318 8.36 -11.29 28.47
CA ALA A 318 9.63 -10.65 28.78
C ALA A 318 10.84 -11.38 28.19
N LYS A 319 10.80 -12.72 28.03
CA LYS A 319 11.93 -13.48 27.46
C LYS A 319 12.05 -13.28 25.95
N SER A 320 10.92 -13.29 25.24
CA SER A 320 10.86 -13.01 23.81
C SER A 320 11.32 -11.59 23.50
N LEU A 321 10.83 -10.61 24.28
CA LEU A 321 11.24 -9.21 24.17
C LEU A 321 12.73 -9.01 24.44
N ALA A 322 13.29 -9.68 25.45
CA ALA A 322 14.73 -9.61 25.74
C ALA A 322 15.58 -10.15 24.58
N LYS A 323 15.20 -11.30 24.00
CA LYS A 323 15.91 -11.91 22.87
C LYS A 323 15.91 -11.03 21.63
N VAL A 324 14.77 -10.43 21.30
CA VAL A 324 14.70 -9.55 20.12
C VAL A 324 15.40 -8.21 20.37
N CYS A 325 15.38 -7.69 21.60
CA CYS A 325 16.14 -6.50 21.99
C CYS A 325 17.65 -6.70 21.79
N GLU A 326 18.19 -7.84 22.26
CA GLU A 326 19.59 -8.22 22.03
C GLU A 326 19.91 -8.37 20.53
N ALA A 327 19.01 -9.00 19.77
CA ALA A 327 19.19 -9.16 18.33
C ALA A 327 19.22 -7.81 17.59
N VAL A 328 18.39 -6.84 17.99
CA VAL A 328 18.39 -5.49 17.42
C VAL A 328 19.69 -4.76 17.74
N ALA A 329 20.20 -4.88 18.97
CA ALA A 329 21.45 -4.24 19.37
C ALA A 329 22.68 -4.80 18.64
N GLN A 330 22.64 -6.07 18.24
CA GLN A 330 23.69 -6.74 17.45
C GLN A 330 23.61 -6.46 15.94
N LEU A 331 22.59 -5.75 15.46
CA LEU A 331 22.52 -5.35 14.05
C LEU A 331 23.68 -4.41 13.69
N PRO A 332 24.10 -4.35 12.42
CA PRO A 332 25.10 -3.39 11.95
C PRO A 332 24.77 -1.97 12.42
N ARG A 333 25.80 -1.23 12.82
CA ARG A 333 25.63 0.17 13.24
C ARG A 333 25.30 1.03 12.02
N PRO A 334 24.39 2.00 12.13
CA PRO A 334 24.21 2.99 11.08
C PRO A 334 25.48 3.83 10.93
N THR A 335 25.78 4.27 9.71
CA THR A 335 26.82 5.27 9.47
C THR A 335 26.35 6.59 10.04
N ALA A 336 27.26 7.39 10.59
CA ALA A 336 26.98 8.76 10.96
C ALA A 336 27.92 9.71 10.25
N VAL A 337 27.38 10.75 9.60
CA VAL A 337 28.14 11.83 8.97
C VAL A 337 27.42 13.14 9.22
N GLU A 338 28.14 14.15 9.72
CA GLU A 338 27.62 15.48 9.91
C GLU A 338 27.66 16.27 8.59
N ARG A 339 26.52 16.83 8.17
CA ARG A 339 26.35 17.49 6.87
C ARG A 339 26.06 18.98 7.04
N PRO A 340 26.83 19.89 6.42
CA PRO A 340 26.51 21.32 6.44
C PRO A 340 25.29 21.57 5.55
N HIS A 341 24.33 22.36 6.06
CA HIS A 341 23.17 22.80 5.30
C HIS A 341 23.27 24.32 5.05
N PRO A 342 23.05 24.81 3.82
CA PRO A 342 23.22 26.23 3.50
C PRO A 342 22.22 27.16 4.20
N PHE A 343 21.20 26.64 4.88
CA PHE A 343 20.17 27.42 5.56
C PHE A 343 20.05 27.15 7.07
N ASP A 344 20.89 26.28 7.65
CA ASP A 344 20.85 26.03 9.08
C ASP A 344 21.73 27.06 9.81
N GLY A 345 21.14 27.81 10.74
CA GLY A 345 21.88 28.67 11.67
C GLY A 345 22.72 27.85 12.67
N PRO A 346 23.27 28.47 13.73
CA PRO A 346 24.19 27.83 14.68
C PRO A 346 23.55 26.75 15.60
N GLU A 347 22.36 26.25 15.28
CA GLU A 347 21.69 25.21 16.06
C GLU A 347 22.27 23.82 15.75
N PRO A 348 22.36 22.92 16.75
CA PRO A 348 22.88 21.58 16.54
C PRO A 348 22.00 20.81 15.55
N LEU A 349 22.64 20.17 14.56
CA LEU A 349 21.97 19.38 13.53
C LEU A 349 21.08 18.29 14.15
N ALA A 350 19.85 18.16 13.61
CA ALA A 350 18.91 17.14 14.05
C ALA A 350 19.53 15.73 13.89
N PRO A 351 19.47 14.84 14.91
CA PRO A 351 20.14 13.54 14.86
C PRO A 351 19.75 12.64 13.68
N LYS A 352 18.52 12.75 13.18
CA LYS A 352 18.07 12.07 11.94
C LYS A 352 18.87 12.45 10.70
N ARG A 353 19.55 13.60 10.71
CA ARG A 353 20.41 14.06 9.61
C ARG A 353 21.85 13.53 9.73
N LEU A 354 22.25 13.07 10.92
CA LEU A 354 23.57 12.47 11.12
C LEU A 354 23.59 11.02 10.63
N LEU A 355 22.52 10.26 10.90
CA LEU A 355 22.47 8.82 10.66
C LEU A 355 22.08 8.47 9.22
N SER A 356 22.65 7.37 8.70
CA SER A 356 22.22 6.74 7.44
C SER A 356 20.77 6.27 7.48
N ASP A 357 20.34 5.77 8.63
CA ASP A 357 18.96 5.43 8.96
C ASP A 357 18.75 5.43 10.48
N ASP A 358 17.51 5.59 10.93
CA ASP A 358 17.14 5.58 12.34
C ASP A 358 16.35 4.33 12.74
N ASN A 359 16.36 3.28 11.91
CA ASN A 359 15.49 2.13 12.12
C ASN A 359 15.84 1.34 13.38
N ARG A 360 17.14 1.21 13.68
CA ARG A 360 17.63 0.46 14.83
C ARG A 360 17.22 1.12 16.14
N VAL A 361 17.48 2.42 16.29
CA VAL A 361 17.06 3.20 17.46
C VAL A 361 15.56 3.35 17.58
N SER A 362 14.85 3.48 16.45
CA SER A 362 13.39 3.46 16.42
C SER A 362 12.83 2.15 16.95
N ALA A 363 13.39 1.00 16.54
CA ALA A 363 12.96 -0.31 17.03
C ALA A 363 13.25 -0.50 18.53
N LEU A 364 14.40 -0.03 19.03
CA LEU A 364 14.72 -0.03 20.46
C LEU A 364 13.78 0.88 21.26
N ALA A 365 13.44 2.06 20.74
CA ALA A 365 12.47 2.95 21.37
C ALA A 365 11.07 2.32 21.44
N SER A 366 10.63 1.62 20.38
CA SER A 366 9.39 0.85 20.40
C SER A 366 9.42 -0.25 21.47
N LEU A 367 10.49 -1.05 21.51
CA LEU A 367 10.67 -2.10 22.53
C LEU A 367 10.65 -1.54 23.95
N ALA A 368 11.27 -0.38 24.16
CA ALA A 368 11.29 0.34 25.44
C ALA A 368 9.90 0.88 25.86
N GLY A 369 8.98 1.03 24.92
CA GLY A 369 7.58 1.35 25.18
C GLY A 369 6.79 0.18 25.77
N ASN A 370 7.25 -1.07 25.62
CA ASN A 370 6.56 -2.24 26.14
C ASN A 370 6.82 -2.41 27.65
N PRO A 371 5.76 -2.47 28.49
CA PRO A 371 5.90 -2.52 29.95
C PRO A 371 6.48 -3.85 30.48
N HIS A 372 6.45 -4.92 29.68
CA HIS A 372 6.97 -6.23 30.06
C HIS A 372 8.48 -6.37 29.81
N LEU A 373 9.08 -5.49 29.02
CA LEU A 373 10.53 -5.46 28.83
C LEU A 373 11.21 -4.78 30.04
N LYS A 374 12.15 -5.49 30.66
CA LYS A 374 12.93 -4.93 31.77
C LYS A 374 13.79 -3.77 31.28
N ARG A 375 13.57 -2.57 31.82
CA ARG A 375 14.31 -1.34 31.49
C ARG A 375 15.84 -1.52 31.49
N ARG A 376 16.37 -2.27 32.48
CA ARG A 376 17.80 -2.60 32.58
C ARG A 376 18.36 -3.22 31.29
N LEU A 377 17.63 -4.15 30.67
CA LEU A 377 18.11 -4.83 29.46
C LEU A 377 18.28 -3.87 28.28
N VAL A 378 17.43 -2.83 28.19
CA VAL A 378 17.53 -1.78 27.18
C VAL A 378 18.68 -0.83 27.52
N CYS A 379 18.84 -0.44 28.79
CA CYS A 379 19.97 0.38 29.23
C CYS A 379 21.31 -0.29 28.95
N ASP A 380 21.41 -1.61 29.17
CA ASP A 380 22.61 -2.39 28.88
C ASP A 380 22.97 -2.36 27.36
N GLN A 381 22.02 -2.02 26.46
CA GLN A 381 22.30 -1.88 25.04
C GLN A 381 22.88 -0.52 24.65
N LEU A 382 22.79 0.51 25.52
CA LEU A 382 23.30 1.85 25.20
C LEU A 382 24.81 1.85 24.94
N ASP A 383 25.56 0.94 25.55
CA ASP A 383 27.00 0.75 25.31
C ASP A 383 27.32 0.24 23.89
N HIS A 384 26.35 -0.37 23.22
CA HIS A 384 26.52 -0.94 21.88
C HIS A 384 26.09 0.02 20.75
N LEU A 385 25.40 1.11 21.10
CA LEU A 385 24.92 2.11 20.15
C LEU A 385 26.01 3.11 19.76
N HIS A 386 25.84 3.71 18.59
CA HIS A 386 26.66 4.80 18.11
C HIS A 386 26.33 6.11 18.87
N PRO A 387 27.29 7.04 19.10
CA PRO A 387 27.00 8.31 19.77
C PRO A 387 25.84 9.11 19.16
N ALA A 388 25.74 9.15 17.83
CA ALA A 388 24.63 9.82 17.12
C ALA A 388 23.26 9.13 17.36
N GLU A 389 23.24 7.82 17.59
CA GLU A 389 22.03 7.09 17.99
C GLU A 389 21.62 7.42 19.43
N ILE A 390 22.59 7.56 20.34
CA ILE A 390 22.32 8.04 21.70
C ILE A 390 21.77 9.48 21.68
N GLN A 391 22.30 10.34 20.81
CA GLN A 391 21.78 11.69 20.60
C GLN A 391 20.33 11.66 20.05
N TRP A 392 20.04 10.74 19.12
CA TRP A 392 18.67 10.52 18.63
C TRP A 392 17.73 10.16 19.78
N LEU A 393 18.12 9.24 20.67
CA LEU A 393 17.32 8.82 21.82
C LEU A 393 17.03 9.97 22.81
N ARG A 394 17.94 10.93 22.93
CA ARG A 394 17.78 12.13 23.80
C ARG A 394 16.80 13.15 23.23
N THR A 395 16.67 13.19 21.90
CA THR A 395 16.06 14.33 21.19
C THR A 395 14.58 14.15 20.90
N TYR A 396 14.13 12.94 20.53
CA TYR A 396 12.78 12.76 19.99
C TYR A 396 11.73 12.36 21.03
N ASP A 397 10.54 12.95 20.90
CA ASP A 397 9.44 12.72 21.84
C ASP A 397 8.81 11.33 21.74
N VAL A 398 8.99 10.65 20.60
CA VAL A 398 8.57 9.26 20.39
C VAL A 398 9.29 8.28 21.34
N VAL A 399 10.41 8.69 21.93
CA VAL A 399 11.18 7.88 22.87
C VAL A 399 10.55 7.96 24.26
N PRO A 400 10.28 6.81 24.93
CA PRO A 400 9.77 6.80 26.30
C PRO A 400 10.63 7.66 27.24
N ALA A 401 9.99 8.47 28.08
CA ALA A 401 10.68 9.45 28.94
C ALA A 401 11.81 8.84 29.77
N TRP A 402 11.59 7.64 30.33
CA TRP A 402 12.60 6.93 31.12
C TRP A 402 13.84 6.54 30.30
N LEU A 403 13.68 6.19 29.02
CA LEU A 403 14.80 5.83 28.15
C LEU A 403 15.55 7.10 27.72
N ARG A 404 14.82 8.20 27.50
CA ARG A 404 15.41 9.52 27.23
C ARG A 404 16.31 9.96 28.39
N GLU A 405 15.82 9.85 29.62
CA GLU A 405 16.60 10.14 30.83
C GLU A 405 17.82 9.21 30.96
N ALA A 406 17.65 7.91 30.72
CA ALA A 406 18.76 6.95 30.72
C ALA A 406 19.82 7.31 29.66
N ALA A 407 19.40 7.72 28.46
CA ALA A 407 20.30 8.17 27.41
C ALA A 407 21.03 9.48 27.79
N VAL A 408 20.39 10.41 28.50
CA VAL A 408 21.04 11.63 29.03
C VAL A 408 22.09 11.29 30.07
N LEU A 409 21.80 10.35 30.97
CA LEU A 409 22.72 9.91 32.02
C LEU A 409 23.82 8.96 31.53
N HIS A 410 23.68 8.42 30.31
CA HIS A 410 24.63 7.50 29.71
C HIS A 410 26.02 8.12 29.58
N LYS A 411 27.02 7.44 30.16
CA LYS A 411 28.43 7.80 30.00
C LYS A 411 28.99 6.97 28.86
N ALA A 412 29.49 7.65 27.83
CA ALA A 412 30.09 6.98 26.68
C ALA A 412 31.21 6.03 27.15
N SER A 413 31.17 4.79 26.68
CA SER A 413 32.25 3.82 26.88
C SER A 413 33.53 4.30 26.16
N PRO A 414 34.74 3.82 26.53
CA PRO A 414 35.98 4.21 25.86
C PRO A 414 35.91 4.05 24.34
N ALA A 415 35.33 2.94 23.87
CA ALA A 415 35.11 2.69 22.44
C ALA A 415 34.13 3.67 21.77
N GLN A 416 33.19 4.27 22.52
CA GLN A 416 32.29 5.32 22.01
C GLN A 416 32.95 6.69 22.03
N GLN A 417 33.90 6.93 22.94
CA GLN A 417 34.63 8.20 23.03
C GLN A 417 35.62 8.36 21.86
N GLU A 418 36.15 7.25 21.36
CA GLU A 418 37.04 7.22 20.18
C GLU A 418 36.27 7.31 18.84
N GLN A 419 34.94 7.21 18.86
CA GLN A 419 34.10 7.33 17.65
C GLN A 419 33.79 8.80 17.37
N GLU A 420 34.62 9.44 16.56
CA GLU A 420 34.33 10.75 15.99
C GLU A 420 33.37 10.60 14.80
N VAL A 421 32.34 11.45 14.77
CA VAL A 421 31.42 11.55 13.62
C VAL A 421 32.07 12.44 12.58
N PRO A 422 32.43 11.94 11.39
CA PRO A 422 33.05 12.77 10.36
C PRO A 422 32.09 13.88 9.95
N ARG A 423 32.61 15.10 9.86
CA ARG A 423 31.87 16.27 9.38
C ARG A 423 32.30 16.59 7.96
N LEU A 424 31.34 16.67 7.04
CA LEU A 424 31.58 17.23 5.72
C LEU A 424 31.87 18.71 5.87
N LEU A 425 33.04 19.12 5.40
CA LEU A 425 33.48 20.51 5.43
C LEU A 425 33.14 21.18 4.10
N THR A 426 32.83 22.47 4.15
CA THR A 426 32.77 23.30 2.95
C THR A 426 34.17 23.46 2.36
N ASP A 427 34.28 23.81 1.08
CA ASP A 427 35.58 24.04 0.45
C ASP A 427 36.34 25.17 1.17
N GLU A 428 35.64 26.19 1.65
CA GLU A 428 36.22 27.29 2.46
C GLU A 428 36.82 26.80 3.78
N GLU A 429 36.18 25.83 4.43
CA GLU A 429 36.72 25.21 5.65
C GLU A 429 37.91 24.30 5.33
N LEU A 430 37.85 23.55 4.21
CA LEU A 430 38.95 22.70 3.75
C LEU A 430 40.22 23.50 3.43
N ASP A 431 40.11 24.74 2.94
CA ASP A 431 41.29 25.62 2.72
C ASP A 431 42.07 25.90 4.00
N SER A 432 41.41 25.81 5.16
CA SER A 432 42.03 26.04 6.46
C SER A 432 42.61 24.76 7.08
N CYS A 433 42.42 23.60 6.43
CA CYS A 433 42.98 22.32 6.87
C CYS A 433 44.41 22.12 6.38
N THR A 434 45.28 21.56 7.23
CA THR A 434 46.66 21.22 6.86
C THR A 434 46.74 20.13 5.79
N ASP A 435 45.77 19.21 5.78
CA ASP A 435 45.66 18.11 4.83
C ASP A 435 44.18 17.87 4.48
N PRO A 436 43.64 18.59 3.47
CA PRO A 436 42.24 18.42 3.06
C PRO A 436 41.97 17.05 2.42
N GLU A 437 42.97 16.41 1.81
CA GLU A 437 42.84 15.07 1.22
C GLU A 437 42.59 14.02 2.31
N ALA A 438 43.33 14.05 3.42
CA ALA A 438 43.10 13.15 4.55
C ALA A 438 41.71 13.34 5.19
N VAL A 439 41.20 14.57 5.24
CA VAL A 439 39.83 14.85 5.73
C VAL A 439 38.80 14.23 4.79
N MET A 440 38.95 14.41 3.48
CA MET A 440 38.05 13.81 2.49
C MET A 440 38.15 12.29 2.45
N GLN A 441 39.34 11.72 2.69
CA GLN A 441 39.54 10.28 2.83
C GLN A 441 38.76 9.72 4.03
N SER A 442 38.74 10.42 5.16
CA SER A 442 37.98 9.98 6.34
C SER A 442 36.47 9.93 6.06
N TRP A 443 35.96 10.77 5.16
CA TRP A 443 34.56 10.70 4.71
C TRP A 443 34.29 9.43 3.90
N LEU A 444 35.19 9.08 2.98
CA LEU A 444 35.08 7.85 2.17
C LEU A 444 35.23 6.60 3.04
N ASP A 445 36.17 6.60 3.98
CA ASP A 445 36.39 5.50 4.91
C ASP A 445 35.15 5.25 5.78
N ALA A 446 34.45 6.32 6.19
CA ALA A 446 33.22 6.20 6.97
C ALA A 446 32.06 5.59 6.19
N VAL A 447 32.01 5.73 4.86
CA VAL A 447 30.93 5.19 4.02
C VAL A 447 31.31 3.91 3.26
N LYS A 448 32.55 3.45 3.38
CA LYS A 448 33.15 2.36 2.58
C LYS A 448 32.32 1.07 2.57
N ASP A 449 31.75 0.69 3.71
CA ASP A 449 31.03 -0.58 3.87
C ASP A 449 29.49 -0.43 3.73
N HIS A 450 28.99 0.68 3.18
CA HIS A 450 27.56 0.99 3.21
C HIS A 450 26.93 1.25 1.81
N GLN A 451 25.63 0.94 1.65
CA GLN A 451 24.89 0.97 0.38
C GLN A 451 23.54 1.75 0.45
N GLY A 452 23.19 2.53 -0.60
CA GLY A 452 21.91 3.28 -0.76
C GLY A 452 22.03 4.77 -1.15
N SER A 453 21.08 5.64 -0.74
CA SER A 453 21.02 7.05 -1.18
C SER A 453 21.78 8.04 -0.29
N PHE A 454 22.02 7.69 0.97
CA PHE A 454 22.76 8.52 1.94
C PHE A 454 24.22 8.78 1.52
N PHE A 455 24.85 7.78 0.90
CA PHE A 455 26.27 7.74 0.52
C PHE A 455 26.56 8.54 -0.76
N HIS A 456 25.57 8.66 -1.66
CA HIS A 456 25.71 9.48 -2.86
C HIS A 456 26.07 10.93 -2.49
N GLN A 457 25.57 11.45 -1.37
CA GLN A 457 25.86 12.82 -0.96
C GLN A 457 27.31 13.01 -0.49
N VAL A 458 27.89 12.02 0.17
CA VAL A 458 29.31 12.04 0.58
C VAL A 458 30.21 11.92 -0.64
N GLU A 459 29.91 10.98 -1.53
CA GLU A 459 30.63 10.79 -2.78
C GLU A 459 30.51 12.02 -3.71
N TYR A 460 29.33 12.64 -3.79
CA TYR A 460 29.15 13.91 -4.51
C TYR A 460 29.91 15.06 -3.85
N ALA A 461 30.02 15.12 -2.52
CA ALA A 461 30.83 16.12 -1.85
C ALA A 461 32.32 15.96 -2.23
N VAL A 462 32.82 14.73 -2.29
CA VAL A 462 34.18 14.43 -2.76
C VAL A 462 34.39 14.86 -4.21
N ILE A 463 33.46 14.52 -5.11
CA ILE A 463 33.55 14.89 -6.53
C ILE A 463 33.44 16.41 -6.75
N ARG A 464 32.64 17.11 -5.94
CA ARG A 464 32.40 18.56 -6.07
C ARG A 464 33.54 19.41 -5.55
N SER A 465 34.25 18.96 -4.53
CA SER A 465 35.29 19.73 -3.87
C SER A 465 36.41 20.15 -4.82
N ARG A 466 36.95 21.36 -4.62
CA ARG A 466 38.17 21.84 -5.27
C ARG A 466 39.44 21.11 -4.82
N HIS A 467 39.40 20.47 -3.66
CA HIS A 467 40.52 19.71 -3.07
C HIS A 467 40.53 18.23 -3.48
N ARG A 468 39.61 17.82 -4.36
CA ARG A 468 39.56 16.44 -4.85
C ARG A 468 40.86 16.05 -5.55
N THR A 469 41.29 14.82 -5.31
CA THR A 469 42.44 14.20 -5.98
C THR A 469 41.98 13.03 -6.84
N ASP A 470 42.79 12.65 -7.83
CA ASP A 470 42.54 11.45 -8.64
C ASP A 470 42.44 10.19 -7.73
N ALA A 471 43.21 10.13 -6.65
CA ALA A 471 43.19 9.02 -5.69
C ALA A 471 41.84 8.91 -4.95
N LEU A 472 41.25 10.03 -4.56
CA LEU A 472 39.91 10.06 -3.95
C LEU A 472 38.82 9.70 -4.95
N VAL A 473 38.86 10.26 -6.16
CA VAL A 473 37.86 9.99 -7.21
C VAL A 473 37.85 8.51 -7.61
N ARG A 474 39.02 7.87 -7.68
CA ARG A 474 39.13 6.43 -7.98
C ARG A 474 38.52 5.51 -6.92
N GLN A 475 38.31 6.01 -5.71
CA GLN A 475 37.65 5.26 -4.63
C GLN A 475 36.12 5.41 -4.64
N VAL A 476 35.59 6.46 -5.28
CA VAL A 476 34.15 6.68 -5.42
C VAL A 476 33.52 5.64 -6.36
N ARG A 477 32.27 5.23 -6.13
CA ARG A 477 31.57 4.28 -7.01
C ARG A 477 31.44 4.78 -8.44
N ALA A 478 31.65 3.87 -9.39
CA ALA A 478 31.76 4.20 -10.80
C ALA A 478 30.49 4.90 -11.34
N HIS A 479 29.29 4.45 -10.95
CA HIS A 479 28.04 5.07 -11.42
C HIS A 479 27.88 6.51 -10.97
N ILE A 480 28.37 6.87 -9.79
CA ILE A 480 28.30 8.24 -9.29
C ILE A 480 29.21 9.14 -10.09
N VAL A 481 30.45 8.71 -10.36
CA VAL A 481 31.38 9.50 -11.18
C VAL A 481 30.86 9.62 -12.63
N LEU A 482 30.38 8.51 -13.22
CA LEU A 482 29.91 8.46 -14.61
C LEU A 482 28.59 9.20 -14.85
N SER A 483 27.70 9.27 -13.86
CA SER A 483 26.41 9.98 -13.98
C SER A 483 26.47 11.44 -13.55
N TYR A 484 27.59 11.90 -13.00
CA TYR A 484 27.74 13.27 -12.55
C TYR A 484 27.97 14.23 -13.73
N TYR A 485 26.94 15.03 -14.04
CA TYR A 485 26.93 15.89 -15.24
C TYR A 485 27.43 17.32 -14.99
N ASP A 486 27.46 17.80 -13.74
CA ASP A 486 27.83 19.20 -13.44
C ASP A 486 29.32 19.47 -13.70
N GLN A 487 30.18 18.44 -13.64
CA GLN A 487 31.62 18.57 -13.87
C GLN A 487 32.14 17.38 -14.70
N PRO A 488 33.08 17.60 -15.63
CA PRO A 488 33.57 16.56 -16.55
C PRO A 488 34.55 15.56 -15.89
N VAL A 489 34.36 15.20 -14.62
CA VAL A 489 35.31 14.37 -13.86
C VAL A 489 35.50 12.99 -14.48
N ALA A 490 34.40 12.33 -14.87
CA ALA A 490 34.47 11.08 -15.63
C ALA A 490 35.09 11.28 -17.02
N ALA A 491 34.70 12.36 -17.72
CA ALA A 491 35.15 12.62 -19.07
C ALA A 491 36.67 12.84 -19.13
N ASP A 492 37.25 13.59 -18.19
CA ASP A 492 38.69 13.86 -18.13
C ASP A 492 39.49 12.57 -17.88
N ALA A 493 38.99 11.66 -17.04
CA ALA A 493 39.60 10.36 -16.80
C ALA A 493 39.48 9.43 -18.02
N LEU A 494 38.31 9.38 -18.67
CA LEU A 494 38.09 8.59 -19.89
C LEU A 494 38.93 9.10 -21.07
N VAL A 495 39.06 10.42 -21.25
CA VAL A 495 39.92 11.01 -22.29
C VAL A 495 41.39 10.68 -22.05
N ARG A 496 41.86 10.66 -20.79
CA ARG A 496 43.21 10.21 -20.45
C ARG A 496 43.44 8.73 -20.75
N MET A 497 42.45 7.88 -20.49
CA MET A 497 42.51 6.43 -20.68
C MET A 497 42.40 6.01 -22.16
N CYS A 498 41.41 6.55 -22.88
CA CYS A 498 41.12 6.21 -24.27
C CYS A 498 42.01 6.98 -25.27
N GLY A 499 42.44 8.20 -24.93
CA GLY A 499 43.20 9.05 -25.82
C GLY A 499 42.52 9.21 -27.19
N GLY A 500 43.29 9.00 -28.26
CA GLY A 500 42.79 9.02 -29.65
C GLY A 500 42.42 7.65 -30.22
N ASP A 501 42.34 6.59 -29.40
CA ASP A 501 42.12 5.21 -29.86
C ASP A 501 40.61 4.91 -29.97
N PRO A 502 40.07 4.74 -31.19
CA PRO A 502 38.64 4.50 -31.39
C PRO A 502 38.17 3.15 -30.84
N ASP A 503 39.05 2.15 -30.74
CA ASP A 503 38.68 0.82 -30.25
C ASP A 503 38.45 0.84 -28.74
N ARG A 504 39.27 1.62 -28.00
CA ARG A 504 39.05 1.90 -26.57
C ARG A 504 37.74 2.63 -26.31
N TRP A 505 37.40 3.62 -27.14
CA TRP A 505 36.14 4.35 -27.01
C TRP A 505 34.92 3.45 -27.28
N ASN A 506 35.00 2.55 -28.25
CA ASN A 506 33.94 1.58 -28.54
C ASN A 506 33.74 0.58 -27.39
N ALA A 507 34.83 0.07 -26.80
CA ALA A 507 34.76 -0.85 -25.66
C ALA A 507 34.09 -0.20 -24.43
N VAL A 508 34.43 1.05 -24.12
CA VAL A 508 33.76 1.81 -23.04
C VAL A 508 32.27 2.00 -23.33
N ALA A 509 31.90 2.34 -24.56
CA ALA A 509 30.50 2.54 -24.94
C ALA A 509 29.67 1.26 -24.84
N GLU A 510 30.21 0.11 -25.27
CA GLU A 510 29.55 -1.20 -25.15
C GLU A 510 29.36 -1.62 -23.69
N GLU A 511 30.36 -1.38 -22.83
CA GLU A 511 30.27 -1.68 -21.40
C GLU A 511 29.20 -0.84 -20.69
N LEU A 512 29.16 0.47 -20.98
CA LEU A 512 28.13 1.36 -20.42
C LEU A 512 26.71 0.99 -20.91
N ALA A 513 26.58 0.49 -22.14
CA ALA A 513 25.29 0.10 -22.73
C ALA A 513 24.80 -1.28 -22.26
N SER A 514 25.69 -2.18 -21.86
CA SER A 514 25.37 -3.58 -21.52
C SER A 514 25.04 -3.81 -20.04
N ARG A 515 25.31 -2.84 -19.16
CA ARG A 515 25.07 -2.98 -17.72
C ARG A 515 23.59 -2.85 -17.33
N SER A 516 23.09 -3.84 -16.59
CA SER A 516 21.83 -3.74 -15.85
C SER A 516 22.00 -2.82 -14.63
N GLN A 517 20.91 -2.17 -14.21
CA GLN A 517 20.87 -1.22 -13.08
C GLN A 517 21.33 -1.79 -11.73
N ASP A 518 21.47 -3.11 -11.60
CA ASP A 518 21.75 -3.81 -10.34
C ASP A 518 23.25 -4.07 -10.06
N GLY A 519 24.16 -3.66 -10.96
CA GLY A 519 25.58 -4.03 -10.93
C GLY A 519 26.58 -2.94 -10.47
N TYR A 520 26.19 -1.97 -9.66
CA TYR A 520 26.99 -0.76 -9.40
C TYR A 520 27.72 -0.71 -8.03
N ASP A 521 28.39 -1.81 -7.65
CA ASP A 521 29.23 -1.83 -6.44
C ASP A 521 30.74 -1.61 -6.73
N GLU A 522 31.16 -1.55 -7.99
CA GLU A 522 32.58 -1.29 -8.30
C GLU A 522 32.97 0.18 -8.12
N SER A 523 34.22 0.43 -7.73
CA SER A 523 34.79 1.78 -7.70
C SER A 523 35.16 2.26 -9.10
N PHE A 524 35.25 3.58 -9.28
CA PHE A 524 35.67 4.19 -10.54
C PHE A 524 37.10 3.78 -10.92
N GLY A 525 38.00 3.60 -9.94
CA GLY A 525 39.33 3.06 -10.17
C GLY A 525 39.30 1.64 -10.72
N GLN A 526 38.48 0.75 -10.14
CA GLN A 526 38.29 -0.62 -10.63
C GLN A 526 37.72 -0.64 -12.05
N PHE A 527 36.80 0.26 -12.36
CA PHE A 527 36.27 0.43 -13.70
C PHE A 527 37.38 0.80 -14.70
N ILE A 528 38.18 1.82 -14.39
CA ILE A 528 39.29 2.26 -15.26
C ILE A 528 40.33 1.14 -15.45
N ASP A 529 40.76 0.49 -14.36
CA ASP A 529 41.78 -0.57 -14.42
C ASP A 529 41.31 -1.75 -15.28
N ARG A 530 40.04 -2.14 -15.15
CA ARG A 530 39.45 -3.20 -15.96
C ARG A 530 39.36 -2.82 -17.44
N MET A 531 39.03 -1.57 -17.75
CA MET A 531 38.96 -1.09 -19.13
C MET A 531 40.35 -1.00 -19.76
N ASP A 532 41.38 -0.66 -18.98
CA ASP A 532 42.77 -0.70 -19.45
C ASP A 532 43.24 -2.15 -19.70
N ASP A 533 42.86 -3.11 -18.86
CA ASP A 533 43.22 -4.53 -18.99
C ASP A 533 42.52 -5.23 -20.17
N GLN A 534 41.33 -4.79 -20.58
CA GLN A 534 40.57 -5.39 -21.69
C GLN A 534 41.09 -5.01 -23.08
N VAL A 535 41.96 -3.99 -23.18
CA VAL A 535 42.47 -3.45 -24.45
C VAL A 535 43.96 -3.75 -24.66
N VAL A 536 44.53 -4.67 -23.86
CA VAL A 536 45.82 -5.34 -24.09
C VAL A 536 45.56 -6.73 -24.68
#